data_AF-A0A7K8NAP4-F1
#
_entry.id   AF-A0A7K8NAP4-F1
#
_cell.length_a   1.000
_cell.length_b   1.000
_cell.length_c   1.000
_cell.angle_alpha   90.00
_cell.angle_beta   90.00
_cell.angle_gamma   90.00
#
_symmetry.space_group_name_H-M   'P 1'
#
loop_
_entity.id
_entity.type
_entity.pdbx_description
1 polymer ?
#
loop_
_entity_poly.entity_id
_entity_poly.type
_entity_poly.pdbx_seq_one_letter_code
_entity_poly.pdbx_strand_id
1 'polypeptide(L)'
;PSPPCPLCAHQLEGLCSFLQLSTCPEHLLVRFCTWLLALTPDLSYTSAAILAEQLFLTRVLALAQPPSRHLMAALASFCSKYAQAFCRVLVAPVLQEPGEGPEQTKLVCELVEECLEPEYVRLVLSQVLEVPLSERLLPVVQAVLGRQVSGPPALEVLPPELFDLLVLTLCRQAPAFATSLNYAKLVTAVLTLYQSHVS
;
A
#
# COMPACT_ATOMS: atom_id res chain seq x y z
N PRO A 1 9.89 7.44 24.78
CA PRO A 1 9.48 8.04 23.50
C PRO A 1 9.14 9.54 23.69
N SER A 2 10.03 10.42 23.23
CA SER A 2 9.75 11.86 23.14
C SER A 2 8.63 12.11 22.12
N PRO A 3 7.68 13.02 22.39
CA PRO A 3 6.67 13.36 21.41
C PRO A 3 7.32 14.01 20.18
N PRO A 4 6.83 13.74 18.95
CA PRO A 4 7.34 14.38 17.75
C PRO A 4 7.13 15.89 17.88
N CYS A 5 8.18 16.68 17.63
CA CYS A 5 8.10 18.14 17.69
C CYS A 5 7.21 18.64 16.54
N PRO A 6 5.99 19.16 16.80
CA PRO A 6 5.04 19.51 15.75
C PRO A 6 5.52 20.67 14.87
N LEU A 7 6.44 21.49 15.39
CA LEU A 7 7.08 22.59 14.67
C LEU A 7 7.92 22.11 13.48
N CYS A 8 8.57 20.94 13.58
CA CYS A 8 9.41 20.42 12.50
C CYS A 8 8.58 19.86 11.33
N ALA A 9 7.39 19.31 11.61
CA ALA A 9 6.47 18.79 10.60
C ALA A 9 5.96 19.93 9.70
N HIS A 10 5.45 21.01 10.30
CA HIS A 10 4.94 22.15 9.56
C HIS A 10 6.03 22.89 8.76
N GLN A 11 7.26 22.93 9.26
CA GLN A 11 8.41 23.45 8.52
C GLN A 11 8.76 22.59 7.31
N LEU A 12 8.70 21.26 7.46
CA LEU A 12 8.96 20.33 6.37
C LEU A 12 7.88 20.41 5.29
N GLU A 13 6.61 20.49 5.66
CA GLU A 13 5.50 20.73 4.71
C GLU A 13 5.68 22.05 3.95
N GLY A 14 6.06 23.12 4.66
CA GLY A 14 6.38 24.41 4.07
C GLY A 14 7.55 24.33 3.08
N LEU A 15 8.61 23.58 3.42
CA LEU A 15 9.73 23.34 2.52
C LEU A 15 9.32 22.53 1.28
N CYS A 16 8.51 21.47 1.45
CA CYS A 16 8.01 20.66 0.34
C CYS A 16 7.18 21.49 -0.64
N SER A 17 6.35 22.39 -0.10
CA SER A 17 5.53 23.32 -0.88
C SER A 17 6.39 24.34 -1.61
N PHE A 18 7.40 24.92 -0.94
CA PHE A 18 8.35 25.86 -1.53
C PHE A 18 9.14 25.23 -2.69
N LEU A 19 9.57 23.97 -2.51
CA LEU A 19 10.28 23.20 -3.54
C LEU A 19 9.35 22.62 -4.62
N GLN A 20 8.02 22.80 -4.49
CA GLN A 20 7.01 22.29 -5.40
C GLN A 20 7.15 20.78 -5.66
N LEU A 21 7.45 20.00 -4.62
CA LEU A 21 7.69 18.56 -4.75
C LEU A 21 6.48 17.83 -5.37
N SER A 22 5.27 18.29 -5.07
CA SER A 22 4.02 17.77 -5.62
C SER A 22 3.84 17.99 -7.13
N THR A 23 4.62 18.85 -7.77
CA THR A 23 4.60 19.08 -9.24
C THR A 23 5.95 18.88 -9.92
N CYS A 24 6.99 18.54 -9.16
CA CYS A 24 8.33 18.25 -9.66
C CYS A 24 8.34 17.10 -10.71
N PRO A 25 9.15 17.20 -11.78
CA PRO A 25 9.32 16.14 -12.78
C PRO A 25 9.73 14.80 -12.18
N GLU A 26 9.13 13.70 -12.66
CA GLU A 26 9.33 12.37 -12.07
C GLU A 26 10.78 11.86 -12.11
N HIS A 27 11.57 12.25 -13.12
CA HIS A 27 12.99 11.88 -13.19
C HIS A 27 13.82 12.48 -12.04
N LEU A 28 13.38 13.60 -11.47
CA LEU A 28 14.01 14.20 -10.29
C LEU A 28 13.58 13.49 -9.00
N LEU A 29 12.38 12.88 -8.97
CA LEU A 29 11.90 12.12 -7.80
C LEU A 29 12.84 10.97 -7.47
N VAL A 30 13.28 10.20 -8.48
CA VAL A 30 14.21 9.08 -8.27
C VAL A 30 15.50 9.54 -7.59
N ARG A 31 16.07 10.65 -8.09
CA ARG A 31 17.30 11.24 -7.53
C ARG A 31 17.06 11.76 -6.11
N PHE A 32 15.90 12.38 -5.87
CA PHE A 32 15.52 12.87 -4.56
C PHE A 32 15.35 11.73 -3.55
N CYS A 33 14.65 10.65 -3.90
CA CYS A 33 14.53 9.44 -3.09
C CYS A 33 15.91 8.86 -2.76
N THR A 34 16.81 8.80 -3.74
CA THR A 34 18.19 8.34 -3.52
C THR A 34 18.91 9.18 -2.46
N TRP A 35 18.73 10.51 -2.48
CA TRP A 35 19.29 11.39 -1.45
C TRP A 35 18.65 11.17 -0.08
N LEU A 36 17.32 11.02 -0.01
CA LEU A 36 16.62 10.74 1.24
C LEU A 36 17.09 9.44 1.87
N LEU A 37 17.27 8.38 1.08
CA LEU A 37 17.76 7.09 1.55
C LEU A 37 19.19 7.16 2.10
N ALA A 38 20.01 8.08 1.59
CA ALA A 38 21.39 8.31 2.03
C ALA A 38 21.50 9.18 3.29
N LEU A 39 20.40 9.78 3.77
CA LEU A 39 20.43 10.59 4.99
C LEU A 39 20.78 9.74 6.21
N THR A 40 21.63 10.31 7.07
CA THR A 40 21.96 9.77 8.39
C THR A 40 21.91 10.91 9.42
N PRO A 41 21.13 10.79 10.51
CA PRO A 41 20.24 9.68 10.84
C PRO A 41 19.03 9.57 9.87
N ASP A 42 18.37 8.42 9.91
CA ASP A 42 17.17 8.17 9.11
C ASP A 42 16.04 9.15 9.43
N LEU A 43 15.18 9.40 8.44
CA LEU A 43 13.97 10.18 8.64
C LEU A 43 13.08 9.56 9.72
N SER A 44 12.51 10.41 10.56
CA SER A 44 11.44 10.01 11.47
C SER A 44 10.21 9.53 10.68
N TYR A 45 9.35 8.72 11.30
CA TYR A 45 8.08 8.30 10.71
C TYR A 45 7.25 9.49 10.19
N THR A 46 7.12 10.55 11.00
CA THR A 46 6.34 11.74 10.64
C THR A 46 6.94 12.46 9.43
N SER A 47 8.27 12.60 9.38
CA SER A 47 8.96 13.23 8.24
C SER A 47 8.82 12.39 6.97
N ALA A 48 8.97 11.07 7.08
CA ALA A 48 8.79 10.15 5.97
C ALA A 48 7.34 10.16 5.45
N ALA A 49 6.35 10.27 6.35
CA ALA A 49 4.94 10.37 5.98
C ALA A 49 4.66 11.65 5.17
N ILE A 50 5.11 12.81 5.66
CA ILE A 50 4.97 14.09 4.95
C ILE A 50 5.63 14.00 3.56
N LEU A 51 6.85 13.46 3.48
CA LEU A 51 7.54 13.33 2.19
C LEU A 51 6.84 12.36 1.26
N ALA A 52 6.33 11.22 1.75
CA ALA A 52 5.56 10.29 0.94
C ALA A 52 4.31 10.96 0.35
N GLU A 53 3.61 11.75 1.16
CA GLU A 53 2.42 12.48 0.74
C GLU A 53 2.75 13.49 -0.36
N GLN A 54 3.74 14.34 -0.10
CA GLN A 54 4.12 15.44 -0.99
C GLN A 54 4.75 14.96 -2.30
N LEU A 55 5.48 13.84 -2.28
CA LEU A 55 6.13 13.30 -3.48
C LEU A 55 5.15 12.49 -4.35
N PHE A 56 4.29 11.68 -3.73
CA PHE A 56 3.61 10.61 -4.43
C PHE A 56 2.09 10.71 -4.43
N LEU A 57 1.44 11.19 -3.37
CA LEU A 57 0.00 11.03 -3.20
C LEU A 57 -0.78 11.64 -4.36
N THR A 58 -0.56 12.92 -4.66
CA THR A 58 -1.25 13.61 -5.75
C THR A 58 -1.01 12.95 -7.11
N ARG A 59 0.21 12.43 -7.36
CA ARG A 59 0.53 11.74 -8.63
C ARG A 59 -0.20 10.42 -8.76
N VAL A 60 -0.18 9.64 -7.68
CA VAL A 60 -0.86 8.34 -7.63
C VAL A 60 -2.36 8.53 -7.81
N LEU A 61 -2.97 9.47 -7.08
CA LEU A 61 -4.40 9.73 -7.23
C LEU A 61 -4.77 10.24 -8.63
N ALA A 62 -3.89 10.99 -9.29
CA ALA A 62 -4.11 11.51 -10.65
C ALA A 62 -3.76 10.51 -11.78
N LEU A 63 -3.40 9.26 -11.47
CA LEU A 63 -3.08 8.26 -12.50
C LEU A 63 -4.29 8.00 -13.40
N ALA A 64 -4.12 8.27 -14.69
CA ALA A 64 -5.07 7.90 -15.75
C ALA A 64 -4.52 6.77 -16.66
N GLN A 65 -3.25 6.41 -16.47
CA GLN A 65 -2.50 5.39 -17.22
C GLN A 65 -1.56 4.67 -16.25
N PRO A 66 -0.97 3.53 -16.66
CA PRO A 66 0.05 2.86 -15.87
C PRO A 66 1.16 3.82 -15.45
N PRO A 67 1.67 3.71 -14.21
CA PRO A 67 2.69 4.60 -13.69
C PRO A 67 3.94 4.56 -14.57
N SER A 68 4.58 5.72 -14.76
CA SER A 68 5.81 5.77 -15.54
C SER A 68 6.93 4.99 -14.84
N ARG A 69 7.93 4.56 -15.61
CA ARG A 69 9.12 3.89 -15.06
C ARG A 69 9.83 4.70 -13.97
N HIS A 70 9.80 6.03 -14.05
CA HIS A 70 10.47 6.88 -13.07
C HIS A 70 9.65 6.99 -11.79
N LEU A 71 8.32 7.08 -11.92
CA LEU A 71 7.43 7.04 -10.77
C LEU A 71 7.55 5.70 -10.03
N MET A 72 7.50 4.58 -10.75
CA MET A 72 7.68 3.25 -10.15
C MET A 72 9.03 3.10 -9.47
N ALA A 73 10.13 3.51 -10.11
CA ALA A 73 11.45 3.45 -9.50
C ALA A 73 11.55 4.30 -8.23
N ALA A 74 10.92 5.48 -8.20
CA ALA A 74 10.91 6.34 -7.02
C ALA A 74 10.07 5.75 -5.88
N LEU A 75 8.90 5.18 -6.18
CA LEU A 75 8.04 4.49 -5.21
C LEU A 75 8.79 3.29 -4.59
N ALA A 76 9.34 2.41 -5.43
CA ALA A 76 10.10 1.23 -5.00
C ALA A 76 11.32 1.61 -4.16
N SER A 77 12.06 2.63 -4.59
CA SER A 77 13.21 3.16 -3.85
C SER A 77 12.78 3.67 -2.48
N PHE A 78 11.74 4.50 -2.40
CA PHE A 78 11.29 5.06 -1.14
C PHE A 78 10.73 4.01 -0.17
N CYS A 79 9.89 3.09 -0.66
CA CYS A 79 9.29 2.06 0.18
C CYS A 79 10.30 1.04 0.70
N SER A 80 11.45 0.85 0.02
CA SER A 80 12.51 -0.05 0.51
C SER A 80 13.04 0.27 1.92
N LYS A 81 12.92 1.53 2.37
CA LYS A 81 13.36 1.98 3.70
C LYS A 81 12.25 2.57 4.55
N TYR A 82 11.23 3.15 3.92
CA TYR A 82 10.16 3.87 4.60
C TYR A 82 8.77 3.27 4.33
N ALA A 83 8.70 1.95 4.10
CA ALA A 83 7.46 1.24 3.75
C ALA A 83 6.30 1.51 4.71
N GLN A 84 6.53 1.58 6.02
CA GLN A 84 5.43 1.83 6.97
C GLN A 84 4.73 3.17 6.72
N ALA A 85 5.50 4.25 6.63
CA ALA A 85 4.97 5.59 6.38
C ALA A 85 4.36 5.68 4.98
N PHE A 86 5.03 5.09 4.00
CA PHE A 86 4.57 5.00 2.62
C PHE A 86 3.20 4.32 2.51
N CYS A 87 3.05 3.11 3.08
CA CYS A 87 1.81 2.35 3.02
C CYS A 87 0.65 3.10 3.67
N ARG A 88 0.87 3.71 4.85
CA ARG A 88 -0.19 4.45 5.55
C ARG A 88 -0.64 5.71 4.80
N VAL A 89 0.29 6.37 4.11
CA VAL A 89 0.01 7.64 3.42
C VAL A 89 -0.56 7.42 2.02
N LEU A 90 -0.14 6.37 1.31
CA LEU A 90 -0.57 6.15 -0.07
C LEU A 90 -1.66 5.10 -0.21
N VAL A 91 -1.52 3.96 0.48
CA VAL A 91 -2.44 2.84 0.27
C VAL A 91 -3.81 3.16 0.86
N ALA A 92 -3.89 3.64 2.11
CA ALA A 92 -5.19 3.99 2.71
C ALA A 92 -6.01 4.98 1.86
N PRO A 93 -5.48 6.12 1.37
CA PRO A 93 -6.26 7.01 0.50
C PRO A 93 -6.68 6.38 -0.83
N VAL A 94 -5.81 5.60 -1.48
CA VAL A 94 -6.17 4.88 -2.72
C VAL A 94 -7.33 3.90 -2.48
N LEU A 95 -7.35 3.25 -1.32
CA LEU A 95 -8.43 2.33 -0.95
C LEU A 95 -9.73 3.07 -0.61
N GLN A 96 -9.67 4.30 -0.13
CA GLN A 96 -10.85 5.10 0.23
C GLN A 96 -11.45 5.89 -0.94
N GLU A 97 -10.65 6.19 -1.97
CA GLU A 97 -11.11 6.98 -3.11
C GLU A 97 -12.30 6.31 -3.83
N PRO A 98 -13.45 7.01 -3.96
CA PRO A 98 -14.65 6.46 -4.59
C PRO A 98 -14.56 6.40 -6.13
N GLY A 99 -13.40 6.76 -6.71
CA GLY A 99 -13.16 6.78 -8.15
C GLY A 99 -12.93 5.40 -8.77
N GLU A 100 -13.39 5.23 -10.01
CA GLU A 100 -13.21 4.04 -10.87
C GLU A 100 -11.80 3.93 -11.47
N GLY A 101 -10.75 4.34 -10.77
CA GLY A 101 -9.39 4.29 -11.31
C GLY A 101 -8.77 2.89 -11.20
N PRO A 102 -8.72 2.07 -12.28
CA PRO A 102 -8.06 0.76 -12.21
C PRO A 102 -6.55 0.88 -12.02
N GLU A 103 -5.95 2.02 -12.38
CA GLU A 103 -4.50 2.18 -12.37
C GLU A 103 -3.94 2.33 -10.96
N GLN A 104 -4.69 2.95 -10.04
CA GLN A 104 -4.31 3.10 -8.65
C GLN A 104 -4.33 1.75 -7.93
N THR A 105 -5.37 0.93 -8.15
CA THR A 105 -5.45 -0.40 -7.54
C THR A 105 -4.43 -1.36 -8.15
N LYS A 106 -4.18 -1.29 -9.46
CA LYS A 106 -3.08 -2.01 -10.11
C LYS A 106 -1.72 -1.63 -9.54
N LEU A 107 -1.46 -0.34 -9.34
CA LEU A 107 -0.22 0.13 -8.70
C LEU A 107 -0.07 -0.50 -7.31
N VAL A 108 -1.13 -0.52 -6.50
CA VAL A 108 -1.08 -1.16 -5.17
C VAL A 108 -0.78 -2.65 -5.30
N CYS A 109 -1.37 -3.36 -6.27
CA CYS A 109 -1.03 -4.76 -6.54
C CYS A 109 0.46 -4.92 -6.90
N GLU A 110 0.98 -4.13 -7.83
CA GLU A 110 2.39 -4.17 -8.23
C GLU A 110 3.34 -3.88 -7.06
N LEU A 111 2.99 -2.93 -6.18
CA LEU A 111 3.77 -2.63 -4.98
C LEU A 111 3.79 -3.83 -4.00
N VAL A 112 2.65 -4.48 -3.80
CA VAL A 112 2.54 -5.69 -2.96
C VAL A 112 3.35 -6.84 -3.54
N GLU A 113 3.28 -7.03 -4.85
CA GLU A 113 3.92 -8.13 -5.56
C GLU A 113 5.45 -7.99 -5.61
N GLU A 114 5.94 -6.78 -5.93
CA GLU A 114 7.34 -6.60 -6.32
C GLU A 114 8.16 -5.74 -5.34
N CYS A 115 7.52 -4.88 -4.53
CA CYS A 115 8.24 -3.83 -3.80
C CYS A 115 8.20 -3.97 -2.27
N LEU A 116 7.11 -4.49 -1.72
CA LEU A 116 6.89 -4.53 -0.27
C LEU A 116 7.43 -5.83 0.34
N GLU A 117 8.07 -5.68 1.51
CA GLU A 117 8.41 -6.82 2.36
C GLU A 117 7.14 -7.43 2.99
N PRO A 118 7.16 -8.72 3.35
CA PRO A 118 5.98 -9.43 3.82
C PRO A 118 5.26 -8.79 5.01
N GLU A 119 5.99 -8.13 5.92
CA GLU A 119 5.40 -7.42 7.06
C GLU A 119 4.52 -6.24 6.63
N TYR A 120 4.92 -5.52 5.58
CA TYR A 120 4.15 -4.39 5.04
C TYR A 120 3.04 -4.85 4.10
N VAL A 121 3.16 -6.02 3.47
CA VAL A 121 2.05 -6.67 2.75
C VAL A 121 0.89 -6.95 3.70
N ARG A 122 1.17 -7.38 4.94
CA ARG A 122 0.12 -7.57 5.97
C ARG A 122 -0.53 -6.25 6.39
N LEU A 123 0.24 -5.17 6.46
CA LEU A 123 -0.30 -3.82 6.70
C LEU A 123 -1.20 -3.34 5.55
N VAL A 124 -0.91 -3.72 4.30
CA VAL A 124 -1.82 -3.46 3.18
C VAL A 124 -3.13 -4.24 3.35
N LEU A 125 -3.06 -5.53 3.71
CA LEU A 125 -4.27 -6.31 3.96
C LEU A 125 -5.13 -5.71 5.07
N SER A 126 -4.54 -5.28 6.19
CA SER A 126 -5.31 -4.68 7.28
C SER A 126 -6.05 -3.42 6.82
N GLN A 127 -5.38 -2.55 6.05
CA GLN A 127 -6.00 -1.34 5.50
C GLN A 127 -7.12 -1.64 4.51
N VAL A 128 -6.99 -2.69 3.68
CA VAL A 128 -8.04 -3.11 2.74
C VAL A 128 -9.27 -3.65 3.47
N LEU A 129 -9.08 -4.39 4.57
CA LEU A 129 -10.16 -4.95 5.36
C LEU A 129 -10.86 -3.92 6.26
N GLU A 130 -10.22 -2.78 6.52
CA GLU A 130 -10.82 -1.65 7.25
C GLU A 130 -11.89 -0.90 6.44
N VAL A 131 -11.89 -1.04 5.11
CA VAL A 131 -12.89 -0.41 4.22
C VAL A 131 -13.88 -1.42 3.64
N PRO A 132 -15.10 -1.02 3.26
CA PRO A 132 -16.02 -1.90 2.56
C PRO A 132 -15.40 -2.40 1.24
N LEU A 133 -15.21 -3.72 1.13
CA LEU A 133 -14.71 -4.33 -0.11
C LEU A 133 -15.63 -3.98 -1.29
N SER A 134 -15.01 -3.56 -2.38
CA SER A 134 -15.63 -3.36 -3.69
C SER A 134 -14.89 -4.22 -4.73
N GLU A 135 -15.49 -4.43 -5.91
CA GLU A 135 -14.88 -5.23 -6.99
C GLU A 135 -13.44 -4.83 -7.28
N ARG A 136 -13.16 -3.52 -7.29
CA ARG A 136 -11.82 -2.96 -7.56
C ARG A 136 -10.76 -3.34 -6.52
N LEU A 137 -11.16 -3.70 -5.31
CA LEU A 137 -10.25 -4.05 -4.21
C LEU A 137 -9.96 -5.55 -4.14
N LEU A 138 -10.79 -6.39 -4.77
CA LEU A 138 -10.58 -7.84 -4.78
C LEU A 138 -9.21 -8.25 -5.36
N PRO A 139 -8.70 -7.63 -6.44
CA PRO A 139 -7.34 -7.91 -6.93
C PRO A 139 -6.26 -7.59 -5.91
N VAL A 140 -6.43 -6.55 -5.08
CA VAL A 140 -5.46 -6.20 -4.04
C VAL A 140 -5.39 -7.28 -2.98
N VAL A 141 -6.56 -7.79 -2.53
CA VAL A 141 -6.60 -8.91 -1.58
C VAL A 141 -5.95 -10.15 -2.19
N GLN A 142 -6.22 -10.45 -3.46
CA GLN A 142 -5.59 -11.57 -4.17
C GLN A 142 -4.06 -11.42 -4.25
N ALA A 143 -3.54 -10.24 -4.60
CA ALA A 143 -2.11 -9.96 -4.66
C ALA A 143 -1.44 -10.17 -3.30
N VAL A 144 -2.06 -9.68 -2.21
CA VAL A 144 -1.56 -9.92 -0.85
C VAL A 144 -1.52 -11.41 -0.54
N LEU A 145 -2.60 -12.14 -0.78
CA LEU A 145 -2.65 -13.58 -0.50
C LEU A 145 -1.63 -14.36 -1.34
N GLY A 146 -1.48 -14.06 -2.63
CA GLY A 146 -0.48 -14.69 -3.50
C GLY A 146 0.96 -14.48 -3.01
N ARG A 147 1.24 -13.32 -2.43
CA ARG A 147 2.57 -13.01 -1.86
C ARG A 147 2.87 -13.74 -0.56
N GLN A 148 1.87 -14.00 0.28
CA GLN A 148 2.09 -14.78 1.51
C GLN A 148 2.49 -16.24 1.24
N VAL A 149 2.15 -16.77 0.05
CA VAL A 149 2.39 -18.17 -0.34
C VAL A 149 3.74 -18.36 -1.02
N SER A 150 4.32 -17.30 -1.58
CA SER A 150 5.59 -17.36 -2.32
C SER A 150 6.82 -17.06 -1.45
N GLY A 151 6.62 -16.81 -0.15
CA GLY A 151 7.66 -16.48 0.83
C GLY A 151 8.24 -17.69 1.57
N PRO A 152 9.27 -17.53 2.41
CA PRO A 152 9.82 -18.61 3.22
C PRO A 152 8.85 -19.07 4.33
N PRO A 153 8.86 -20.37 4.70
CA PRO A 153 7.82 -21.05 5.50
C PRO A 153 7.58 -20.53 6.92
N ALA A 154 8.47 -19.67 7.44
CA ALA A 154 8.31 -19.07 8.77
C ALA A 154 7.37 -17.85 8.79
N LEU A 155 6.99 -17.31 7.62
CA LEU A 155 6.15 -16.11 7.49
C LEU A 155 4.84 -16.33 6.72
N GLU A 156 4.56 -17.57 6.29
CA GLU A 156 3.44 -17.94 5.40
C GLU A 156 2.06 -17.83 6.07
N VAL A 157 1.98 -17.81 7.41
CA VAL A 157 0.71 -17.83 8.12
C VAL A 157 0.30 -16.40 8.49
N LEU A 158 -0.87 -15.99 7.98
CA LEU A 158 -1.53 -14.76 8.38
C LEU A 158 -1.85 -14.84 9.89
N PRO A 159 -1.64 -13.77 10.69
CA PRO A 159 -2.09 -13.76 12.07
C PRO A 159 -3.57 -14.17 12.17
N PRO A 160 -3.95 -15.00 13.15
CA PRO A 160 -5.31 -15.55 13.23
C PRO A 160 -6.37 -14.43 13.28
N GLU A 161 -6.07 -13.32 13.94
CA GLU A 161 -6.98 -12.17 14.02
C GLU A 161 -7.22 -11.52 12.65
N LEU A 162 -6.17 -11.44 11.81
CA LEU A 162 -6.31 -10.92 10.44
C LEU A 162 -7.01 -11.93 9.52
N PHE A 163 -6.83 -13.23 9.77
CA PHE A 163 -7.51 -14.28 9.02
C PHE A 163 -9.01 -14.31 9.33
N ASP A 164 -9.37 -14.24 10.61
CA ASP A 164 -10.76 -14.16 11.05
C ASP A 164 -11.44 -12.92 10.47
N LEU A 165 -10.75 -11.77 10.49
CA LEU A 165 -11.25 -10.54 9.87
C LEU A 165 -11.46 -10.70 8.35
N LEU A 166 -10.52 -11.36 7.65
CA LEU A 166 -10.66 -11.66 6.22
C LEU A 166 -11.90 -12.51 5.97
N VAL A 167 -12.06 -13.63 6.68
CA VAL A 167 -13.19 -14.55 6.51
C VAL A 167 -14.52 -13.85 6.82
N LEU A 168 -14.60 -13.11 7.94
CA LEU A 168 -15.79 -12.34 8.30
C LEU A 168 -16.14 -11.31 7.22
N THR A 169 -15.14 -10.61 6.68
CA THR A 169 -15.33 -9.60 5.65
C THR A 169 -15.84 -10.22 4.35
N LEU A 170 -15.27 -11.36 3.93
CA LEU A 170 -15.72 -12.10 2.75
C LEU A 170 -17.17 -12.59 2.95
N CYS A 171 -17.46 -13.28 4.05
CA CYS A 171 -18.81 -13.77 4.33
C CYS A 171 -19.86 -12.66 4.33
N ARG A 172 -19.54 -11.49 4.92
CA ARG A 172 -20.45 -10.34 4.93
C ARG A 172 -20.72 -9.79 3.52
N GLN A 173 -19.74 -9.84 2.63
CA GLN A 173 -19.82 -9.28 1.28
C GLN A 173 -20.29 -10.30 0.22
N ALA A 174 -20.40 -11.59 0.57
CA ALA A 174 -20.83 -12.65 -0.34
C ALA A 174 -22.13 -12.34 -1.11
N PRO A 175 -23.18 -11.75 -0.51
CA PRO A 175 -24.39 -11.39 -1.26
C PRO A 175 -24.15 -10.33 -2.33
N ALA A 176 -23.26 -9.37 -2.07
CA ALA A 176 -22.93 -8.28 -3.01
C ALA A 176 -22.10 -8.77 -4.20
N PHE A 177 -21.34 -9.85 -4.03
CA PHE A 177 -20.43 -10.41 -5.02
C PHE A 177 -20.91 -11.75 -5.61
N ALA A 178 -22.20 -12.07 -5.55
CA ALA A 178 -22.73 -13.37 -5.95
C ALA A 178 -22.41 -13.77 -7.41
N THR A 179 -22.26 -12.80 -8.31
CA THR A 179 -21.92 -13.02 -9.74
C THR A 179 -20.45 -12.71 -10.07
N SER A 180 -19.65 -12.36 -9.08
CA SER A 180 -18.27 -11.92 -9.27
C SER A 180 -17.31 -13.08 -9.43
N LEU A 181 -16.67 -13.15 -10.60
CA LEU A 181 -15.61 -14.12 -10.84
C LEU A 181 -14.38 -13.84 -9.98
N ASN A 182 -14.06 -12.58 -9.71
CA ASN A 182 -12.92 -12.20 -8.88
C ASN A 182 -13.15 -12.62 -7.43
N TYR A 183 -14.36 -12.44 -6.93
CA TYR A 183 -14.72 -12.89 -5.60
C TYR A 183 -14.69 -14.43 -5.50
N ALA A 184 -15.24 -15.14 -6.48
CA ALA A 184 -15.18 -16.60 -6.52
C ALA A 184 -13.73 -17.11 -6.48
N LYS A 185 -12.84 -16.55 -7.32
CA LYS A 185 -11.40 -16.87 -7.32
C LYS A 185 -10.75 -16.59 -5.98
N LEU A 186 -11.08 -15.45 -5.36
CA LEU A 186 -10.54 -15.06 -4.06
C LEU A 186 -10.95 -16.05 -2.96
N VAL A 187 -12.23 -16.40 -2.88
CA VAL A 187 -12.73 -17.38 -1.91
C VAL A 187 -12.11 -18.75 -2.14
N THR A 188 -12.00 -19.19 -3.39
CA THR A 188 -11.30 -20.44 -3.72
C THR A 188 -9.84 -20.39 -3.26
N ALA A 189 -9.12 -19.30 -3.52
CA ALA A 189 -7.75 -19.13 -3.07
C ALA A 189 -7.64 -19.24 -1.54
N VAL A 190 -8.47 -18.51 -0.78
CA VAL A 190 -8.49 -18.59 0.69
C VAL A 190 -8.75 -20.02 1.18
N LEU A 191 -9.77 -20.68 0.61
CA LEU A 191 -10.10 -22.06 0.96
C LEU A 191 -8.97 -23.02 0.64
N THR A 192 -8.23 -22.83 -0.45
CA THR A 192 -7.08 -23.68 -0.81
C THR A 192 -5.85 -23.43 0.05
N LEU A 193 -5.60 -22.18 0.42
CA LEU A 193 -4.39 -21.78 1.13
C LEU A 193 -4.47 -22.03 2.63
N TYR A 194 -5.67 -21.94 3.20
CA TYR A 194 -5.89 -22.03 4.64
C TYR A 194 -6.77 -23.23 5.01
N GLN A 195 -6.73 -24.33 4.23
CA GLN A 195 -7.53 -25.54 4.47
C GLN A 195 -7.43 -26.08 5.90
N SER A 196 -6.25 -25.95 6.53
CA SER A 196 -6.01 -26.38 7.92
C SER A 196 -6.55 -25.44 8.99
N HIS A 197 -6.95 -24.23 8.62
CA HIS A 197 -7.44 -23.17 9.51
C HIS A 197 -8.94 -22.90 9.37
N VAL A 198 -9.58 -23.41 8.31
CA VAL A 198 -11.03 -23.34 8.13
C VAL A 198 -11.66 -24.50 8.91
N SER A 199 -12.40 -24.17 9.97
CA SER A 199 -13.13 -25.12 10.84
C SER A 199 -14.61 -25.18 10.51
#